data_AF-K1UAA6-F1
#
_entry.id   AF-K1UAA6-F1
#
_cell.length_a   1.000
_cell.length_b   1.000
_cell.length_c   1.000
_cell.angle_alpha   90.00
_cell.angle_beta   90.00
_cell.angle_gamma   90.00
#
_symmetry.space_group_name_H-M   'P 1'
#
loop_
_entity.id
_entity.type
_entity.pdbx_description
1 polymer ?
#
loop_
_entity_poly.entity_id
_entity_poly.type
_entity_poly.pdbx_seq_one_letter_code
_entity_poly.pdbx_strand_id
1 'polypeptide(L)'
;FITKSTPERLRQTSAASVLCRGFIIPQEIRDGEAVTRFLESVAQMERILNDSGLLRVDRLTEAEIVGTDSDAGLLARYFALSDERQPTVNEDIRLDPGMMRIGDKLLSMHTLSDLDLLPQSVATDFRYERLSTDRSECRLSFAAPAGLLLGCSHIYNQYLFLDNHDEVLKRL
;
A
#
# COMPACT_ATOMS: atom_id res chain seq x y z
N PHE A 1 4.47 2.31 -5.65
CA PHE A 1 5.06 3.00 -6.82
C PHE A 1 6.47 3.46 -6.49
N ILE A 2 7.36 3.51 -7.47
CA ILE A 2 8.72 4.01 -7.31
C ILE A 2 8.82 5.34 -8.05
N THR A 3 9.28 6.37 -7.37
CA THR A 3 9.44 7.72 -7.95
C THR A 3 10.84 8.24 -7.67
N LYS A 4 11.48 8.83 -8.67
CA LYS A 4 12.76 9.53 -8.47
C LYS A 4 12.51 10.77 -7.61
N SER A 5 13.01 10.76 -6.37
CA SER A 5 12.99 11.93 -5.50
C SER A 5 14.15 12.87 -5.82
N THR A 6 14.01 14.14 -5.47
CA THR A 6 15.11 15.11 -5.50
C THR A 6 15.70 15.33 -4.10
N PRO A 7 17.00 15.65 -3.98
CA PRO A 7 17.62 15.97 -2.69
C PRO A 7 16.99 17.20 -2.03
N GLU A 8 16.44 18.12 -2.83
CA GLU A 8 15.69 19.28 -2.33
C GLU A 8 14.42 18.92 -1.55
N ARG A 9 13.85 17.72 -1.78
CA ARG A 9 12.63 17.27 -1.09
C ARG A 9 12.84 17.18 0.42
N LEU A 10 14.03 16.82 0.88
CA LEU A 10 14.40 16.79 2.31
C LEU A 10 14.46 18.20 2.94
N ARG A 11 14.55 19.25 2.12
CA ARG A 11 14.62 20.65 2.55
C ARG A 11 13.30 21.39 2.36
N GLN A 12 12.22 20.70 1.95
CA GLN A 12 10.92 21.32 1.76
C GLN A 12 10.29 21.66 3.11
N THR A 13 10.08 22.95 3.33
CA THR A 13 9.17 23.49 4.36
C THR A 13 7.90 23.99 3.67
N SER A 14 6.82 24.21 4.41
CA SER A 14 5.56 24.76 3.87
C SER A 14 5.78 26.07 3.10
N ALA A 15 6.76 26.88 3.53
CA ALA A 15 7.14 28.13 2.86
C ALA A 15 7.95 27.93 1.56
N ALA A 16 8.62 26.79 1.40
CA ALA A 16 9.39 26.42 0.21
C ALA A 16 8.62 25.48 -0.75
N SER A 17 7.28 25.48 -0.63
CA SER A 17 6.36 24.71 -1.46
C SER A 17 6.56 25.02 -2.95
N VAL A 18 6.31 24.02 -3.80
CA VAL A 18 6.35 24.14 -5.27
C VAL A 18 5.41 25.26 -5.76
N LEU A 19 4.32 25.53 -5.03
CA LEU A 19 3.39 26.62 -5.33
C LEU A 19 4.02 28.02 -5.27
N CYS A 20 5.13 28.16 -4.52
CA CYS A 20 5.86 29.42 -4.37
C CYS A 20 7.08 29.52 -5.29
N ARG A 21 7.35 28.51 -6.13
CA ARG A 21 8.49 28.49 -7.06
C ARG A 21 8.05 28.94 -8.45
N GLY A 22 8.91 29.68 -9.16
CA GLY A 22 8.66 30.08 -10.56
C GLY A 22 8.77 28.93 -11.58
N PHE A 23 9.05 27.72 -11.12
CA PHE A 23 9.12 26.51 -11.93
C PHE A 23 8.57 25.32 -11.14
N ILE A 24 7.81 24.47 -11.82
CA ILE A 24 7.17 23.29 -11.23
C ILE A 24 8.10 22.08 -11.30
N ILE A 25 8.90 21.97 -12.36
CA ILE A 25 9.76 20.81 -12.62
C ILE A 25 11.16 21.07 -12.06
N PRO A 26 11.67 20.23 -11.13
CA PRO A 26 13.03 20.32 -10.62
C PRO A 26 14.08 20.30 -11.73
N GLN A 27 15.19 21.04 -11.54
CA GLN A 27 16.22 21.17 -12.57
C GLN A 27 16.95 19.84 -12.82
N GLU A 28 17.02 18.95 -11.83
CA GLU A 28 17.65 17.63 -11.91
C GLU A 28 16.88 16.65 -12.81
N ILE A 29 15.62 16.95 -13.12
CA ILE A 29 14.85 16.19 -14.13
C ILE A 29 15.27 16.63 -15.55
N ARG A 30 15.92 17.80 -15.70
CA ARG A 30 16.47 18.27 -16.97
C ARG A 30 17.81 17.61 -17.31
N ASP A 31 18.44 16.95 -16.34
CA ASP A 31 19.63 16.13 -16.55
C ASP A 31 19.23 14.77 -17.15
N GLY A 32 19.36 14.67 -18.48
CA GLY A 32 19.04 13.46 -19.22
C GLY A 32 19.87 12.24 -18.81
N GLU A 33 21.12 12.43 -18.37
CA GLU A 33 21.97 11.33 -17.91
C GLU A 33 21.45 10.78 -16.58
N ALA A 34 21.14 11.66 -15.64
CA ALA A 34 20.58 11.26 -14.35
C ALA A 34 19.20 10.59 -14.50
N VAL A 35 18.38 11.02 -15.45
CA VAL A 35 17.10 10.35 -15.77
C VAL A 35 17.34 8.95 -16.34
N THR A 36 18.26 8.83 -17.29
CA THR A 36 18.61 7.54 -17.92
C THR A 36 19.11 6.55 -16.88
N ARG A 37 20.05 6.93 -16.02
CA ARG A 37 20.60 6.07 -14.97
C ARG A 37 19.52 5.60 -13.98
N PHE A 38 18.56 6.46 -13.66
CA PHE A 38 17.42 6.08 -12.83
C PHE A 38 16.53 5.05 -13.52
N LEU A 39 16.18 5.27 -14.79
CA LEU A 39 15.37 4.33 -15.56
C LEU A 39 16.07 2.97 -15.72
N GLU A 40 17.38 2.95 -15.93
CA GLU A 40 18.18 1.71 -15.97
C GLU A 40 18.14 0.96 -14.63
N SER A 41 18.27 1.69 -13.51
CA SER A 41 18.19 1.10 -12.17
C SER A 41 16.80 0.50 -11.87
N VAL A 42 15.74 1.21 -12.27
CA VAL A 42 14.36 0.74 -12.13
C VAL A 42 14.10 -0.48 -13.02
N ALA A 43 14.60 -0.48 -14.26
CA ALA A 43 14.46 -1.62 -15.16
C ALA A 43 15.20 -2.87 -14.65
N GLN A 44 16.38 -2.69 -14.05
CA GLN A 44 17.09 -3.78 -13.39
C GLN A 44 16.29 -4.36 -12.21
N MET A 45 15.72 -3.48 -11.37
CA MET A 45 14.88 -3.90 -10.25
C MET A 45 13.61 -4.62 -10.72
N GLU A 46 12.92 -4.07 -11.72
CA GLU A 46 11.74 -4.67 -12.34
C GLU A 46 12.04 -6.09 -12.81
N ARG A 47 13.16 -6.28 -13.52
CA ARG A 47 13.61 -7.59 -13.99
C ARG A 47 13.87 -8.56 -12.83
N ILE A 48 14.60 -8.14 -11.80
CA ILE A 48 14.88 -8.98 -10.62
C ILE A 48 13.58 -9.42 -9.93
N LEU A 49 12.64 -8.49 -9.74
CA LEU A 49 11.36 -8.79 -9.09
C LEU A 49 10.51 -9.74 -9.94
N ASN A 50 10.40 -9.49 -11.24
CA ASN A 50 9.64 -10.34 -12.15
C ASN A 50 10.27 -11.74 -12.29
N ASP A 51 11.60 -11.83 -12.36
CA ASP A 51 12.35 -13.10 -12.44
C ASP A 51 12.21 -13.93 -11.14
N SER A 52 11.93 -13.29 -10.00
CA SER A 52 11.71 -13.99 -8.73
C SER A 52 10.45 -14.88 -8.71
N GLY A 53 9.48 -14.61 -9.60
CA GLY A 53 8.19 -15.30 -9.66
C GLY A 53 7.26 -15.05 -8.46
N LEU A 54 7.70 -14.30 -7.44
CA LEU A 54 6.90 -13.98 -6.25
C LEU A 54 5.98 -12.77 -6.48
N LEU A 55 6.43 -11.83 -7.30
CA LEU A 55 5.75 -10.57 -7.57
C LEU A 55 5.84 -10.25 -9.05
N ARG A 56 4.82 -9.55 -9.56
CA ARG A 56 4.83 -8.95 -10.89
C ARG A 56 4.76 -7.43 -10.76
N VAL A 57 5.65 -6.75 -11.46
CA VAL A 57 5.68 -5.30 -11.56
C VAL A 57 5.56 -4.92 -13.03
N ASP A 58 4.64 -4.00 -13.31
CA ASP A 58 4.42 -3.44 -14.64
C ASP A 58 4.58 -1.92 -14.58
N ARG A 59 5.14 -1.32 -15.64
CA ARG A 59 5.31 0.13 -15.74
C ARG A 59 3.97 0.78 -16.11
N LEU A 60 3.54 1.73 -15.27
CA LEU A 60 2.35 2.54 -15.56
C LEU A 60 2.54 3.43 -16.79
N THR A 61 1.49 3.48 -17.60
CA THR A 61 1.32 4.40 -18.71
C THR A 61 0.87 5.78 -18.25
N GLU A 62 0.93 6.77 -19.14
CA GLU A 62 0.43 8.12 -18.87
C GLU A 62 -1.07 8.11 -18.53
N ALA A 63 -1.88 7.35 -19.27
CA ALA A 63 -3.31 7.21 -19.04
C ALA A 63 -3.62 6.60 -17.68
N GLU A 64 -2.82 5.64 -17.21
CA GLU A 64 -2.99 5.06 -15.86
C GLU A 64 -2.56 6.02 -14.74
N ILE A 65 -1.66 6.95 -15.02
CA ILE A 65 -1.21 7.95 -14.04
C ILE A 65 -2.19 9.12 -13.95
N VAL A 66 -2.49 9.74 -15.08
CA VAL A 66 -3.29 10.98 -15.17
C VAL A 66 -4.78 10.69 -15.28
N GLY A 67 -5.13 9.60 -15.96
CA GLY A 67 -6.51 9.22 -16.24
C GLY A 67 -6.91 9.47 -17.68
N THR A 68 -8.15 9.09 -17.97
CA THR A 68 -8.86 9.36 -19.22
C THR A 68 -10.24 9.92 -18.89
N ASP A 69 -11.03 10.31 -19.90
CA ASP A 69 -12.40 10.78 -19.69
C ASP A 69 -13.30 9.74 -18.99
N SER A 70 -12.95 8.45 -19.10
CA SER A 70 -13.71 7.32 -18.55
C SER A 70 -13.07 6.63 -17.34
N ASP A 71 -11.79 6.89 -17.06
CA ASP A 71 -11.05 6.21 -15.98
C ASP A 71 -10.28 7.24 -15.16
N ALA A 72 -10.56 7.29 -13.85
CA ALA A 72 -9.78 8.09 -12.93
C ALA A 72 -8.39 7.46 -12.76
N GLY A 73 -7.39 8.10 -13.35
CA GLY A 73 -5.99 7.70 -13.19
C GLY A 73 -5.55 7.72 -11.74
N LEU A 74 -4.36 7.18 -11.49
CA LEU A 74 -3.78 7.04 -10.16
C LEU A 74 -3.80 8.33 -9.34
N LEU A 75 -3.47 9.48 -9.96
CA LEU A 75 -3.43 10.76 -9.27
C LEU A 75 -4.84 11.19 -8.81
N ALA A 76 -5.84 11.07 -9.69
CA ALA A 76 -7.21 11.43 -9.38
C ALA A 76 -7.78 10.55 -8.25
N ARG A 77 -7.56 9.23 -8.35
CA ARG A 77 -7.90 8.25 -7.31
C ARG A 77 -7.21 8.52 -5.97
N TYR A 78 -5.92 8.83 -6.01
CA TYR A 78 -5.12 9.15 -4.82
C TYR A 78 -5.65 10.42 -4.12
N PHE A 79 -5.89 11.49 -4.88
CA PHE A 79 -6.40 12.74 -4.32
C PHE A 79 -7.86 12.65 -3.89
N ALA A 80 -8.66 11.75 -4.46
CA ALA A 80 -10.03 11.50 -4.02
C ALA A 80 -10.14 10.42 -2.92
N LEU A 81 -9.02 9.82 -2.47
CA LEU A 81 -9.01 8.62 -1.61
C LEU A 81 -10.01 7.54 -2.09
N SER A 82 -10.09 7.34 -3.40
CA SER A 82 -10.99 6.39 -4.04
C SER A 82 -10.21 5.31 -4.75
N ASP A 83 -10.67 4.05 -4.62
CA ASP A 83 -10.11 2.94 -5.40
C ASP A 83 -10.89 2.68 -6.70
N GLU A 84 -11.96 3.44 -6.95
CA GLU A 84 -12.80 3.29 -8.13
C GLU A 84 -12.10 3.80 -9.39
N ARG A 85 -12.18 3.03 -10.48
CA ARG A 85 -11.68 3.38 -11.82
C ARG A 85 -12.70 4.16 -12.66
N GLN A 86 -13.65 4.81 -12.00
CA GLN A 86 -14.64 5.66 -12.67
C GLN A 86 -14.22 7.12 -12.51
N PRO A 87 -14.71 8.03 -13.37
CA PRO A 87 -14.39 9.45 -13.25
C PRO A 87 -14.69 9.94 -11.83
N THR A 88 -13.65 10.37 -11.12
CA THR A 88 -13.77 10.83 -9.74
C THR A 88 -14.33 12.24 -9.71
N VAL A 89 -15.23 12.50 -8.77
CA VAL A 89 -15.64 13.86 -8.44
C VAL A 89 -14.52 14.54 -7.65
N ASN A 90 -14.19 15.78 -8.00
CA ASN A 90 -13.25 16.57 -7.21
C ASN A 90 -13.85 16.86 -5.83
N GLU A 91 -13.15 16.47 -4.79
CA GLU A 91 -13.56 16.65 -3.40
C GLU A 91 -12.66 17.68 -2.70
N ASP A 92 -13.22 18.36 -1.70
CA ASP A 92 -12.47 19.34 -0.91
C ASP A 92 -11.47 18.65 0.03
N ILE A 93 -10.22 19.08 -0.02
CA ILE A 93 -9.17 18.65 0.90
C ILE A 93 -9.18 19.57 2.13
N ARG A 94 -9.36 19.00 3.33
CA ARG A 94 -9.21 19.72 4.60
C ARG A 94 -8.06 19.15 5.43
N LEU A 95 -7.19 20.05 5.87
CA LEU A 95 -6.00 19.75 6.66
C LEU A 95 -6.05 20.55 7.96
N ASP A 96 -7.02 20.22 8.82
CA ASP A 96 -7.21 20.88 10.11
C ASP A 96 -6.37 20.18 11.20
N PRO A 97 -5.87 20.89 12.23
CA PRO A 97 -5.21 20.26 13.37
C PRO A 97 -6.14 19.22 14.03
N GLY A 98 -5.73 17.95 14.01
CA GLY A 98 -6.49 16.85 14.59
C GLY A 98 -7.54 16.20 13.66
N MET A 99 -7.78 16.74 12.46
CA MET A 99 -8.68 16.11 11.49
C MET A 99 -8.23 16.42 10.05
N MET A 100 -7.75 15.40 9.36
CA MET A 100 -7.49 15.47 7.93
C MET A 100 -8.57 14.68 7.19
N ARG A 101 -9.16 15.26 6.15
CA ARG A 101 -10.17 14.59 5.33
C ARG A 101 -10.15 15.08 3.88
N ILE A 102 -10.65 14.22 3.00
CA ILE A 102 -10.97 14.59 1.62
C ILE A 102 -12.44 14.25 1.40
N GLY A 103 -13.26 15.25 1.08
CA GLY A 103 -14.71 15.08 1.06
C GLY A 103 -15.22 14.64 2.44
N ASP A 104 -15.86 13.48 2.50
CA ASP A 104 -16.33 12.81 3.71
C ASP A 104 -15.37 11.73 4.24
N LYS A 105 -14.24 11.49 3.57
CA LYS A 105 -13.26 10.44 3.89
C LYS A 105 -12.21 10.95 4.88
N LEU A 106 -12.14 10.32 6.04
CA LEU A 106 -11.11 10.60 7.06
C LEU A 106 -9.76 10.02 6.63
N LEU A 107 -8.70 10.81 6.78
CA LEU A 107 -7.33 10.42 6.48
C LEU A 107 -6.59 10.03 7.78
N SER A 108 -6.04 8.80 7.80
CA SER A 108 -5.06 8.39 8.80
C SER A 108 -3.74 8.07 8.11
N MET A 109 -2.65 8.70 8.54
CA MET A 109 -1.30 8.48 8.01
C MET A 109 -0.43 7.85 9.10
N HIS A 110 0.14 6.69 8.79
CA HIS A 110 1.10 6.00 9.65
C HIS A 110 2.45 5.95 8.94
N THR A 111 3.50 6.34 9.64
CA THR A 111 4.87 6.27 9.12
C THR A 111 5.64 5.22 9.91
N LEU A 112 6.22 4.26 9.19
CA LEU A 112 7.20 3.33 9.75
C LEU A 112 8.58 3.89 9.45
N SER A 113 9.24 4.41 10.49
CA SER A 113 10.54 5.08 10.36
C SER A 113 11.72 4.26 10.85
N ASP A 114 11.48 3.30 11.74
CA ASP A 114 12.51 2.47 12.35
C ASP A 114 12.26 1.00 12.03
N LEU A 115 13.16 0.42 11.25
CA LEU A 115 13.09 -0.99 10.84
C LEU A 115 13.46 -1.92 11.99
N ASP A 116 14.23 -1.46 12.98
CA ASP A 116 14.60 -2.26 14.16
C ASP A 116 13.40 -2.46 15.10
N LEU A 117 12.37 -1.62 14.98
CA LEU A 117 11.09 -1.76 15.68
C LEU A 117 10.09 -2.66 14.95
N LEU A 118 10.38 -3.07 13.71
CA LEU A 118 9.55 -4.02 12.99
C LEU A 118 9.87 -5.46 13.44
N PRO A 119 8.85 -6.33 13.53
CA PRO A 119 9.10 -7.73 13.82
C PRO A 119 9.95 -8.37 12.71
N GLN A 120 10.89 -9.23 13.10
CA GLN A 120 11.79 -9.93 12.16
C GLN A 120 11.05 -10.82 11.16
N SER A 121 9.82 -11.23 11.49
CA SER A 121 8.95 -11.96 10.60
C SER A 121 7.49 -11.59 10.86
N VAL A 122 6.69 -11.63 9.81
CA VAL A 122 5.24 -11.47 9.88
C VAL A 122 4.65 -12.72 9.25
N ALA A 123 3.74 -13.39 9.96
CA ALA A 123 3.04 -14.58 9.49
C ALA A 123 1.56 -14.45 9.79
N THR A 124 0.70 -14.88 8.87
CA THR A 124 -0.78 -14.81 9.01
C THR A 124 -1.30 -15.50 10.26
N ASP A 125 -0.54 -16.46 10.77
CA ASP A 125 -0.76 -17.23 11.97
C ASP A 125 0.56 -17.56 12.66
N PHE A 126 0.47 -17.91 13.95
CA PHE A 126 1.58 -18.38 14.76
C PHE A 126 1.16 -19.59 15.58
N ARG A 127 2.12 -20.47 15.89
CA ARG A 127 1.89 -21.61 16.78
C ARG A 127 1.63 -21.12 18.20
N TYR A 128 0.48 -21.49 18.75
CA TYR A 128 0.10 -21.16 20.11
C TYR A 128 0.50 -22.30 21.04
N GLU A 129 1.66 -22.15 21.68
CA GLU A 129 2.29 -23.23 22.46
C GLU A 129 1.38 -23.78 23.56
N ARG A 130 0.55 -22.95 24.21
CA ARG A 130 -0.34 -23.39 25.29
C ARG A 130 -1.40 -24.41 24.86
N LEU A 131 -1.74 -24.45 23.57
CA LEU A 131 -2.71 -25.40 23.00
C LEU A 131 -2.05 -26.34 21.97
N SER A 132 -0.72 -26.30 21.85
CA SER A 132 0.04 -27.16 20.95
C SER A 132 0.71 -28.28 21.75
N THR A 133 1.02 -29.37 21.07
CA THR A 133 1.78 -30.52 21.59
C THR A 133 2.86 -30.91 20.59
N ASP A 134 3.75 -31.82 20.95
CA ASP A 134 4.77 -32.34 20.04
C ASP A 134 4.18 -33.04 18.80
N ARG A 135 2.91 -33.48 18.89
CA ARG A 135 2.22 -34.20 17.82
C ARG A 135 1.12 -33.39 17.12
N SER A 136 0.80 -32.18 17.60
CA SER A 136 -0.24 -31.34 17.01
C SER A 136 0.02 -29.85 17.27
N GLU A 137 -0.07 -29.05 16.21
CA GLU A 137 0.11 -27.59 16.31
C GLU A 137 -1.25 -26.90 16.30
N CYS A 138 -1.56 -26.16 17.35
CA CYS A 138 -2.68 -25.22 17.35
C CYS A 138 -2.16 -23.87 16.87
N ARG A 139 -2.50 -23.48 15.64
CA ARG A 139 -2.08 -22.20 15.04
C ARG A 139 -3.18 -21.17 15.22
N LEU A 140 -2.80 -19.97 15.64
CA LEU A 140 -3.70 -18.84 15.86
C LEU A 140 -3.38 -17.72 14.87
N SER A 141 -4.41 -17.22 14.19
CA SER A 141 -4.27 -16.09 13.28
C SER A 141 -4.18 -14.75 14.02
N PHE A 142 -3.85 -13.68 13.31
CA PHE A 142 -3.93 -12.31 13.84
C PHE A 142 -5.32 -11.92 14.37
N ALA A 143 -6.37 -12.61 13.95
CA ALA A 143 -7.72 -12.38 14.44
C ALA A 143 -8.04 -13.13 15.75
N ALA A 144 -7.14 -13.97 16.26
CA ALA A 144 -7.38 -14.75 17.48
C ALA A 144 -7.76 -13.90 18.71
N PRO A 145 -7.20 -12.69 18.93
CA PRO A 145 -7.67 -11.79 20.01
C PRO A 145 -9.14 -11.37 19.88
N ALA A 146 -9.68 -11.36 18.65
CA ALA A 146 -11.07 -11.04 18.35
C ALA A 146 -12.01 -12.27 18.34
N GLY A 147 -11.47 -13.47 18.61
CA GLY A 147 -12.25 -14.69 18.78
C GLY A 147 -11.78 -15.48 20.01
N LEU A 148 -11.05 -16.57 19.78
CA LEU A 148 -10.66 -17.54 20.82
C LEU A 148 -9.90 -16.95 22.03
N LEU A 149 -9.22 -15.81 21.87
CA LEU A 149 -8.41 -15.17 22.92
C LEU A 149 -9.03 -13.89 23.50
N LEU A 150 -10.29 -13.58 23.20
CA LEU A 150 -10.96 -12.44 23.85
C LEU A 150 -11.08 -12.69 25.35
N GLY A 151 -10.50 -11.80 26.16
CA GLY A 151 -10.47 -11.89 27.63
C GLY A 151 -11.82 -11.61 28.31
N CYS A 152 -12.92 -11.57 27.56
CA CYS A 152 -14.26 -11.38 28.10
C CYS A 152 -15.26 -12.34 27.44
N SER A 153 -16.41 -12.54 28.10
CA SER A 153 -17.52 -13.28 27.53
C SER A 153 -18.05 -12.55 26.30
N HIS A 154 -18.01 -13.22 25.15
CA HIS A 154 -18.49 -12.70 23.88
C HIS A 154 -19.21 -13.82 23.13
N ILE A 155 -20.13 -13.44 22.23
CA ILE A 155 -20.81 -14.37 21.34
C ILE A 155 -20.10 -14.28 19.98
N TYR A 156 -19.50 -15.39 19.54
CA TYR A 156 -18.83 -15.49 18.25
C TYR A 156 -19.62 -16.41 17.32
N ASN A 157 -20.15 -15.88 16.23
CA ASN A 157 -20.87 -16.66 15.22
C ASN A 157 -19.89 -17.14 14.14
N GLN A 158 -19.35 -18.34 14.31
CA GLN A 158 -18.49 -18.96 13.32
C GLN A 158 -19.32 -19.73 12.29
N TYR A 159 -19.25 -19.32 11.02
CA TYR A 159 -19.85 -20.05 9.91
C TYR A 159 -18.79 -20.98 9.31
N LEU A 160 -19.01 -22.29 9.44
CA LEU A 160 -18.17 -23.32 8.84
C LEU A 160 -18.79 -23.72 7.51
N PHE A 161 -18.16 -23.32 6.42
CA PHE A 161 -18.52 -23.77 5.09
C PHE A 161 -17.76 -25.06 4.79
N LEU A 162 -18.47 -26.19 4.81
CA LEU A 162 -17.93 -27.47 4.37
C LEU A 162 -18.05 -27.51 2.85
N ASP A 163 -17.08 -26.96 2.15
CA ASP A 163 -16.98 -27.16 0.71
C ASP A 163 -16.33 -28.52 0.41
N ASN A 164 -16.73 -29.17 -0.68
CA ASN A 164 -16.19 -30.48 -1.04
C ASN A 164 -14.76 -30.32 -1.59
N HIS A 165 -13.77 -30.67 -0.77
CA HIS A 165 -12.35 -30.54 -1.09
C HIS A 165 -11.98 -31.15 -2.46
N ASP A 166 -12.64 -32.25 -2.84
CA ASP A 166 -12.40 -32.94 -4.11
C ASP A 166 -12.91 -32.17 -5.34
N GLU A 167 -13.94 -31.34 -5.20
CA GLU A 167 -14.47 -30.53 -6.30
C GLU A 167 -13.65 -29.26 -6.54
N VAL A 168 -13.11 -28.67 -5.47
CA VAL A 168 -12.26 -27.47 -5.54
C VAL A 168 -10.91 -27.80 -6.19
N LEU A 169 -10.32 -28.95 -5.86
CA LEU A 169 -9.06 -29.43 -6.46
C LEU A 169 -9.17 -29.76 -7.95
N LYS A 170 -10.36 -30.11 -8.46
CA LYS A 170 -10.59 -30.36 -9.89
C LYS A 170 -10.79 -29.07 -10.71
N ARG A 171 -11.07 -27.95 -10.05
CA ARG A 171 -11.29 -26.64 -10.69
C ARG A 171 -10.04 -25.76 -10.75
N LEU A 172 -8.98 -26.12 -10.02
CA LEU A 172 -7.64 -25.55 -10.10
C LEU A 172 -6.80 -26.33 -11.12
#